data_AF-X6K394-F1
#
_entry.id   AF-X6K394-F1
#
_cell.length_a   1.000
_cell.length_b   1.000
_cell.length_c   1.000
_cell.angle_alpha   90.00
_cell.angle_beta   90.00
_cell.angle_gamma   90.00
#
_symmetry.space_group_name_H-M   'P 1'
#
loop_
_entity.id
_entity.type
_entity.pdbx_description
1 polymer ?
#
loop_
_entity_poly.entity_id
_entity_poly.type
_entity_poly.pdbx_seq_one_letter_code
_entity_poly.pdbx_strand_id
1 'polypeptide(L)'
;MAMFQADTQIAEFCSQNALLFTRYADDICLSGDLIPESAFPFLSDCLAKFGYEVAEDKTVLAFAGQKKIVTGISISSGKLKLPKEQRRKLRQAIHYISKHGINSHLANLAILDPIYRYRLAGQIDFWLSIEPDNEVAKLGRRIIRSTISAG
;
A
#
# COMPACT_ATOMS: atom_id res chain seq x y z
N MET A 1 0.39 -5.01 25.18
CA MET A 1 0.44 -5.00 23.69
C MET A 1 0.16 -6.42 23.23
N ALA A 2 -0.89 -6.65 22.43
CA ALA A 2 -1.51 -7.98 22.25
C ALA A 2 -0.58 -9.07 21.67
N MET A 3 0.43 -8.70 20.86
CA MET A 3 1.34 -9.64 20.20
C MET A 3 2.79 -9.58 20.71
N PHE A 4 3.06 -8.92 21.85
CA PHE A 4 4.44 -8.66 22.30
C PHE A 4 5.31 -9.92 22.41
N GLN A 5 4.76 -11.01 22.95
CA GLN A 5 5.50 -12.27 23.09
C GLN A 5 5.78 -12.94 21.74
N ALA A 6 4.80 -12.95 20.83
CA ALA A 6 4.99 -13.45 19.47
C ALA A 6 6.02 -12.60 18.70
N ASP A 7 5.88 -11.28 18.76
CA ASP A 7 6.81 -10.32 18.14
C ASP A 7 8.25 -10.54 18.62
N THR A 8 8.43 -10.86 19.90
CA THR A 8 9.75 -11.13 20.49
C THR A 8 10.36 -12.42 19.90
N GLN A 9 9.59 -13.52 19.85
CA GLN A 9 10.06 -14.78 19.25
C GLN A 9 10.36 -14.63 17.76
N ILE A 10 9.53 -13.90 17.03
CA ILE A 10 9.73 -13.63 15.60
C ILE A 10 11.00 -12.78 15.39
N ALA A 11 11.19 -11.74 16.21
CA ALA A 11 12.38 -10.90 16.14
C ALA A 11 13.67 -11.68 16.44
N GLU A 12 13.66 -12.57 17.43
CA GLU A 12 14.78 -13.45 17.75
C GLU A 12 15.14 -14.38 16.58
N PHE A 13 14.14 -15.06 16.00
CA PHE A 13 14.34 -15.89 14.81
C PHE A 13 14.93 -15.08 13.65
N CYS A 14 14.42 -13.86 13.43
CA CYS A 14 14.92 -13.00 12.37
C CYS A 14 16.37 -12.59 12.62
N SER A 15 16.72 -12.22 13.85
CA SER A 15 18.08 -11.87 14.23
C SER A 15 19.06 -13.02 13.99
N GLN A 16 18.66 -14.26 14.28
CA GLN A 16 19.50 -15.45 14.08
C GLN A 16 19.72 -15.79 12.59
N ASN A 17 18.79 -15.37 11.72
CA ASN A 17 18.82 -15.66 10.28
C ASN A 17 19.17 -14.42 9.43
N ALA A 18 19.68 -13.35 10.03
CA ALA A 18 19.99 -12.08 9.37
C ALA A 18 18.79 -11.48 8.57
N LEU A 19 17.59 -11.60 9.12
CA LEU A 19 16.35 -11.04 8.59
C LEU A 19 15.94 -9.78 9.36
N LEU A 20 15.25 -8.88 8.66
CA LEU A 20 14.53 -7.74 9.21
C LEU A 20 13.06 -8.09 9.38
N PHE A 21 12.55 -7.89 10.59
CA PHE A 21 11.14 -8.04 10.95
C PHE A 21 10.46 -6.67 11.05
N THR A 22 9.30 -6.53 10.42
CA THR A 22 8.40 -5.39 10.58
C THR A 22 6.96 -5.87 10.70
N ARG A 23 6.16 -5.18 11.54
CA ARG A 23 4.73 -5.45 11.68
C ARG A 23 3.92 -4.16 11.70
N TYR A 24 2.84 -4.12 10.92
CA TYR A 24 1.84 -3.07 10.95
C TYR A 24 0.47 -3.70 11.21
N ALA A 25 -0.06 -3.54 12.43
CA ALA A 25 -1.25 -4.28 12.89
C ALA A 25 -1.07 -5.82 12.69
N ASP A 26 -1.81 -6.42 11.78
CA ASP A 26 -1.77 -7.84 11.39
C ASP A 26 -0.79 -8.13 10.23
N ASP A 27 -0.38 -7.11 9.46
CA ASP A 27 0.58 -7.27 8.36
C ASP A 27 1.99 -7.49 8.92
N ILE A 28 2.52 -8.71 8.75
CA ILE A 28 3.90 -9.09 9.10
C ILE A 28 4.74 -9.17 7.84
N CYS A 29 5.94 -8.60 7.87
CA CYS A 29 6.92 -8.69 6.79
C CYS A 29 8.30 -9.09 7.31
N LEU A 30 8.86 -10.15 6.72
CA LEU A 30 10.22 -10.62 6.90
C LEU A 30 11.01 -10.33 5.63
N SER A 31 12.20 -9.74 5.74
CA SER A 31 13.04 -9.42 4.58
C SER A 31 14.51 -9.63 4.86
N GLY A 32 15.27 -10.05 3.85
CA GLY A 32 16.71 -10.31 3.95
C GLY A 32 17.25 -10.81 2.61
N ASP A 33 18.56 -11.02 2.53
CA ASP A 33 19.20 -11.50 1.30
C ASP A 33 18.88 -12.98 1.03
N LEU A 34 18.73 -13.77 2.08
CA LEU A 34 18.35 -15.17 2.03
C LEU A 34 17.21 -15.42 3.01
N ILE A 35 16.08 -15.93 2.51
CA ILE A 35 14.96 -16.37 3.34
C ILE A 35 15.09 -17.89 3.52
N PRO A 36 15.28 -18.39 4.75
CA PRO A 36 15.36 -19.83 4.98
C PRO A 36 13.99 -20.50 4.73
N GLU A 37 14.00 -21.75 4.25
CA GLU A 37 12.76 -22.52 4.03
C GLU A 37 11.94 -22.70 5.31
N SER A 38 12.61 -22.66 6.47
CA SER A 38 11.98 -22.72 7.80
C SER A 38 11.23 -21.45 8.20
N ALA A 39 11.38 -20.32 7.49
CA ALA A 39 10.79 -19.05 7.89
C ALA A 39 9.26 -19.10 7.99
N PHE A 40 8.59 -19.65 6.98
CA PHE A 40 7.13 -19.75 6.98
C PHE A 40 6.61 -20.76 8.01
N PRO A 41 7.12 -22.01 8.09
CA PRO A 41 6.74 -22.94 9.15
C PRO A 41 6.94 -22.37 10.56
N PHE A 42 8.10 -21.75 10.81
CA PHE A 42 8.37 -21.10 12.09
C PHE A 42 7.35 -20.01 12.42
N LEU A 43 7.04 -19.14 11.46
CA LEU A 43 6.10 -18.04 11.67
C LEU A 43 4.68 -18.57 11.98
N SER A 44 4.23 -19.58 11.23
CA SER A 44 2.93 -20.22 11.43
C SER A 44 2.84 -20.86 12.82
N ASP A 45 3.84 -21.67 13.20
CA ASP A 45 3.89 -22.32 14.51
C ASP A 45 3.99 -21.32 15.66
N CYS A 46 4.76 -20.25 15.48
CA CYS A 46 4.90 -19.18 16.46
C CYS A 46 3.55 -18.51 16.71
N LEU A 47 2.83 -18.13 15.66
CA LEU A 47 1.54 -17.44 15.75
C LEU A 47 0.43 -18.36 16.29
N ALA A 48 0.43 -19.64 15.91
CA ALA A 48 -0.52 -20.64 16.38
C ALA A 48 -0.49 -20.83 17.91
N LYS A 49 0.70 -20.73 18.54
CA LYS A 49 0.85 -20.78 20.01
C LYS A 49 0.09 -19.67 20.74
N PHE A 50 -0.20 -18.57 20.06
CA PHE A 50 -0.94 -17.43 20.61
C PHE A 50 -2.37 -17.35 20.08
N GLY A 51 -2.87 -18.40 19.40
CA GLY A 51 -4.23 -18.49 18.89
C GLY A 51 -4.48 -17.74 17.59
N TYR A 52 -3.43 -17.46 16.81
CA TYR A 52 -3.52 -16.82 15.50
C TYR A 52 -3.25 -17.83 14.38
N GLU A 53 -3.86 -17.59 13.22
CA GLU A 53 -3.67 -18.38 12.00
C GLU A 53 -3.15 -17.48 10.89
N VAL A 54 -2.18 -17.99 10.11
CA VAL A 54 -1.64 -17.27 8.96
C VAL A 54 -2.57 -17.46 7.77
N ALA A 55 -2.95 -16.36 7.11
CA ALA A 55 -3.69 -16.44 5.86
C ALA A 55 -2.76 -16.88 4.71
N GLU A 56 -2.66 -18.20 4.48
CA GLU A 56 -1.76 -18.78 3.46
C GLU A 56 -2.03 -18.21 2.06
N ASP A 57 -3.31 -18.07 1.68
CA ASP A 57 -3.75 -17.49 0.39
C ASP A 57 -3.25 -16.05 0.17
N LYS A 58 -2.96 -15.33 1.25
CA LYS A 58 -2.45 -13.95 1.21
C LYS A 58 -0.95 -13.87 1.45
N THR A 59 -0.30 -14.99 1.77
CA THR A 59 1.13 -15.03 2.05
C THR A 59 1.92 -15.08 0.74
N VAL A 60 2.92 -14.22 0.60
CA VAL A 60 3.70 -14.10 -0.63
C VAL A 60 5.19 -14.10 -0.30
N LEU A 61 5.92 -15.07 -0.87
CA LEU A 61 7.37 -15.02 -0.95
C LEU A 61 7.77 -14.30 -2.25
N ALA A 62 8.50 -13.19 -2.12
CA ALA A 62 8.85 -12.34 -3.26
C ALA A 62 10.36 -12.09 -3.38
N PHE A 63 10.95 -12.53 -4.48
CA PHE A 63 12.37 -12.35 -4.81
C PHE A 63 12.66 -11.03 -5.54
N ALA A 64 13.94 -10.76 -5.81
CA ALA A 64 14.36 -9.63 -6.63
C ALA A 64 13.64 -9.64 -8.01
N GLY A 65 13.25 -8.46 -8.50
CA GLY A 65 12.50 -8.31 -9.75
C GLY A 65 11.00 -8.63 -9.67
N GLN A 66 10.55 -9.34 -8.63
CA GLN A 66 9.12 -9.62 -8.44
C GLN A 66 8.38 -8.43 -7.81
N LYS A 67 7.06 -8.41 -8.01
CA LYS A 67 6.19 -7.37 -7.45
C LYS A 67 6.14 -7.51 -5.93
N LYS A 68 6.61 -6.49 -5.22
CA LYS A 68 6.55 -6.37 -3.77
C LYS A 68 5.61 -5.23 -3.41
N ILE A 69 4.50 -5.56 -2.76
CA ILE A 69 3.58 -4.60 -2.15
C ILE A 69 3.55 -4.91 -0.66
N VAL A 70 3.88 -3.92 0.15
CA VAL A 70 3.81 -3.99 1.61
C VAL A 70 2.89 -2.86 2.06
N THR A 71 1.87 -3.18 2.86
CA THR A 71 0.89 -2.21 3.40
C THR A 71 0.30 -1.26 2.35
N GLY A 72 0.05 -1.76 1.13
CA GLY A 72 -0.49 -0.97 0.02
C GLY A 72 0.51 -0.10 -0.75
N ILE A 73 1.80 -0.16 -0.41
CA ILE A 73 2.89 0.58 -1.07
C ILE A 73 3.76 -0.38 -1.87
N SER A 74 4.09 -0.02 -3.11
CA SER A 74 5.03 -0.78 -3.92
C SER A 74 6.47 -0.44 -3.58
N ILE A 75 7.25 -1.46 -3.26
CA ILE A 75 8.69 -1.34 -2.92
C ILE A 75 9.61 -2.02 -3.94
N SER A 76 9.04 -2.61 -5.01
CA SER A 76 9.75 -3.46 -5.97
C SER A 76 10.98 -2.80 -6.63
N SER A 77 10.98 -1.47 -6.76
CA SER A 77 12.05 -0.73 -7.43
C SER A 77 13.10 -0.11 -6.50
N GLY A 78 13.08 -0.43 -5.20
CA GLY A 78 13.93 0.21 -4.18
C GLY A 78 13.53 1.65 -3.84
N LYS A 79 12.44 2.14 -4.44
CA LYS A 79 11.78 3.42 -4.11
C LYS A 79 10.33 3.14 -3.79
N LEU A 80 9.80 3.82 -2.78
CA LEU A 80 8.38 3.78 -2.44
C LEU A 80 7.57 4.37 -3.59
N LYS A 81 6.57 3.62 -4.06
CA LYS A 81 5.69 4.04 -5.15
C LYS A 81 4.27 3.59 -4.88
N LEU A 82 3.31 4.33 -5.41
CA LEU A 82 1.94 3.85 -5.44
C LEU A 82 1.85 2.62 -6.37
N PRO A 83 1.06 1.58 -6.02
CA PRO A 83 0.83 0.44 -6.89
C PRO A 83 0.41 0.84 -8.31
N LYS A 84 0.96 0.16 -9.32
CA LYS A 84 0.80 0.50 -10.74
C LYS A 84 -0.67 0.70 -11.15
N GLU A 85 -1.57 -0.16 -10.67
CA GLU A 85 -2.99 -0.09 -10.99
C GLU A 85 -3.67 1.14 -10.40
N GLN A 86 -3.43 1.41 -9.12
CA GLN A 86 -3.99 2.58 -8.44
C GLN A 86 -3.46 3.87 -9.08
N ARG A 87 -2.15 3.93 -9.37
CA ARG A 87 -1.54 5.03 -10.11
C ARG A 87 -2.17 5.23 -11.49
N ARG A 88 -2.42 4.15 -12.23
CA ARG A 88 -3.07 4.22 -13.55
C ARG A 88 -4.48 4.80 -13.45
N LYS A 89 -5.28 4.33 -12.48
CA LYS A 89 -6.64 4.85 -12.23
C LYS A 89 -6.62 6.34 -11.90
N LEU A 90 -5.73 6.78 -11.01
CA LEU A 90 -5.61 8.19 -10.63
C LEU A 90 -5.16 9.07 -11.80
N ARG A 91 -4.16 8.64 -12.57
CA ARG A 91 -3.72 9.36 -13.77
C ARG A 91 -4.84 9.53 -14.79
N GLN A 92 -5.64 8.49 -15.00
CA GLN A 92 -6.78 8.53 -15.91
C GLN A 92 -7.82 9.54 -15.42
N ALA A 93 -8.22 9.48 -14.14
CA ALA A 93 -9.16 10.42 -13.57
C ALA A 93 -8.65 11.87 -13.67
N ILE A 94 -7.40 12.13 -13.28
CA ILE A 94 -6.79 13.47 -13.39
C ILE A 94 -6.79 13.97 -14.83
N HIS A 95 -6.45 13.12 -15.80
CA HIS A 95 -6.44 13.49 -17.21
C HIS A 95 -7.83 13.91 -17.72
N TYR A 96 -8.86 13.09 -17.48
CA TYR A 96 -10.21 13.41 -17.94
C TYR A 96 -10.80 14.63 -17.22
N ILE A 97 -10.59 14.75 -15.91
CA ILE A 97 -11.06 15.91 -15.15
C ILE A 97 -10.33 17.18 -15.60
N SER A 98 -9.04 17.11 -15.90
CA SER A 98 -8.28 18.26 -16.43
C SER A 98 -8.78 18.71 -17.79
N LYS A 99 -9.29 17.79 -18.63
CA LYS A 99 -9.70 18.08 -20.00
C LYS A 99 -11.18 18.46 -20.13
N HIS A 100 -12.04 17.85 -19.32
CA HIS A 100 -13.50 17.95 -19.46
C HIS A 100 -14.21 18.49 -18.20
N GLY A 101 -13.47 18.72 -17.11
CA GLY A 101 -14.03 19.14 -15.83
C GLY A 101 -14.61 17.98 -15.02
N ILE A 102 -14.77 18.23 -13.72
CA ILE A 102 -15.23 17.21 -12.76
C ILE A 102 -16.67 16.75 -13.00
N ASN A 103 -17.57 17.66 -13.39
CA ASN A 103 -18.97 17.33 -13.62
C ASN A 103 -19.14 16.38 -14.82
N SER A 104 -18.38 16.62 -15.90
CA SER A 104 -18.36 15.71 -17.05
C SER A 104 -17.81 14.33 -16.68
N HIS A 105 -16.73 14.29 -15.89
CA HIS A 105 -16.15 13.03 -15.41
C HIS A 105 -17.14 12.22 -14.56
N LEU A 106 -17.86 12.86 -13.64
CA LEU A 106 -18.89 12.23 -12.81
C LEU A 106 -20.04 11.68 -13.67
N ALA A 107 -20.54 12.48 -14.60
CA ALA A 107 -21.63 12.08 -15.49
C ALA A 107 -21.25 10.90 -16.41
N ASN A 108 -20.08 10.96 -17.05
CA ASN A 108 -19.61 9.93 -17.97
C ASN A 108 -19.39 8.57 -17.31
N LEU A 109 -19.02 8.58 -16.02
CA LEU A 109 -18.80 7.35 -15.24
C LEU A 109 -20.01 6.97 -14.36
N ALA A 110 -21.13 7.69 -14.48
CA ALA A 110 -22.32 7.52 -13.65
C ALA A 110 -22.01 7.48 -12.14
N ILE A 111 -21.07 8.31 -11.69
CA ILE A 111 -20.65 8.37 -10.29
C ILE A 111 -21.66 9.22 -9.52
N LEU A 112 -22.45 8.58 -8.67
CA LEU A 112 -23.45 9.23 -7.80
C LEU A 112 -22.91 9.56 -6.40
N ASP A 113 -21.64 9.26 -6.14
CA ASP A 113 -20.99 9.48 -4.85
C ASP A 113 -20.82 10.98 -4.55
N PRO A 114 -21.57 11.55 -3.58
CA PRO A 114 -21.53 12.98 -3.28
C PRO A 114 -20.16 13.45 -2.76
N ILE A 115 -19.39 12.53 -2.17
CA ILE A 115 -18.07 12.83 -1.59
C ILE A 115 -16.91 12.40 -2.49
N TYR A 116 -17.19 12.05 -3.76
CA TYR A 116 -16.16 11.60 -4.70
C TYR A 116 -14.97 12.56 -4.80
N ARG A 117 -15.23 13.88 -4.81
CA ARG A 117 -14.18 14.91 -4.87
C ARG A 117 -13.22 14.81 -3.69
N TYR A 118 -13.75 14.59 -2.48
CA TYR A 118 -12.95 14.42 -1.26
C TYR A 118 -12.19 13.09 -1.25
N ARG A 119 -12.82 12.00 -1.70
CA ARG A 119 -12.15 10.70 -1.84
C ARG A 119 -10.98 10.77 -2.81
N LEU A 120 -11.18 11.40 -3.97
CA LEU A 120 -10.14 11.57 -4.96
C LEU A 120 -9.02 12.49 -4.44
N ALA A 121 -9.37 13.56 -3.71
CA ALA A 121 -8.38 14.42 -3.05
C ALA A 121 -7.53 13.63 -2.05
N GLY A 122 -8.15 12.82 -1.18
CA GLY A 122 -7.44 11.99 -0.21
C GLY A 122 -6.53 10.95 -0.87
N GLN A 123 -6.98 10.31 -1.95
CA GLN A 123 -6.15 9.39 -2.73
C GLN A 123 -4.94 10.07 -3.38
N ILE A 124 -5.10 11.31 -3.86
CA ILE A 124 -4.01 12.10 -4.43
C ILE A 124 -3.04 12.57 -3.35
N ASP A 125 -3.54 13.01 -2.19
CA ASP A 125 -2.70 13.45 -1.07
C ASP A 125 -1.92 12.26 -0.48
N PHE A 126 -2.52 11.06 -0.41
CA PHE A 126 -1.79 9.81 -0.09
C PHE A 126 -0.76 9.45 -1.17
N TRP A 127 -1.06 9.66 -2.45
CA TRP A 127 -0.06 9.45 -3.50
C TRP A 127 1.13 10.42 -3.33
N LEU A 128 0.87 11.68 -2.99
CA LEU A 128 1.92 12.67 -2.74
C LEU A 128 2.70 12.43 -1.44
N SER A 129 2.13 11.77 -0.44
CA SER A 129 2.90 11.37 0.74
C SER A 129 3.93 10.27 0.43
N ILE A 130 3.68 9.46 -0.61
CA ILE A 130 4.60 8.41 -1.08
C ILE A 130 5.57 8.95 -2.15
N GLU A 131 5.07 9.73 -3.10
CA GLU A 131 5.83 10.29 -4.22
C GLU A 131 5.68 11.83 -4.27
N PRO A 132 6.36 12.59 -3.37
CA PRO A 132 6.15 14.04 -3.22
C PRO A 132 6.42 14.86 -4.48
N ASP A 133 7.37 14.40 -5.31
CA ASP A 133 7.78 15.07 -6.54
C ASP A 133 6.97 14.65 -7.77
N ASN A 134 5.88 13.89 -7.60
CA ASN A 134 5.09 13.43 -8.72
C ASN A 134 4.25 14.56 -9.34
N GLU A 135 4.67 15.04 -10.52
CA GLU A 135 4.02 16.17 -11.20
C GLU A 135 2.55 15.91 -11.57
N VAL A 136 2.18 14.67 -11.91
CA VAL A 136 0.78 14.34 -12.22
C VAL A 136 -0.08 14.41 -10.95
N ALA A 137 0.44 13.93 -9.83
CA ALA A 137 -0.26 14.03 -8.55
C ALA A 137 -0.37 15.49 -8.07
N LYS A 138 0.68 16.30 -8.23
CA LYS A 138 0.65 17.76 -7.95
C LYS A 138 -0.39 18.49 -8.81
N LEU A 139 -0.47 18.15 -10.10
CA LEU A 139 -1.52 18.68 -11.00
C LEU A 139 -2.91 18.27 -10.51
N GLY A 140 -3.11 16.98 -10.23
CA GLY A 140 -4.36 16.46 -9.69
C GLY A 140 -4.81 17.18 -8.43
N ARG A 141 -3.89 17.40 -7.47
CA ARG A 141 -4.20 18.10 -6.22
C ARG A 141 -4.70 19.52 -6.47
N ARG A 142 -4.05 20.27 -7.38
CA ARG A 142 -4.47 21.64 -7.74
C ARG A 142 -5.88 21.65 -8.33
N ILE A 143 -6.14 20.79 -9.31
CA ILE A 143 -7.44 20.70 -10.00
C ILE A 143 -8.55 20.30 -9.03
N ILE A 144 -8.33 19.27 -8.20
CA ILE A 144 -9.38 18.78 -7.30
C ILE A 144 -9.65 19.79 -6.19
N ARG A 145 -8.63 20.42 -5.60
CA ARG A 145 -8.85 21.44 -4.56
C ARG A 145 -9.64 22.64 -5.06
N SER A 146 -9.42 23.11 -6.30
CA SER A 146 -10.24 24.19 -6.87
C SER A 146 -11.71 23.80 -7.04
N THR A 147 -12.03 22.51 -7.23
CA THR A 147 -13.42 22.04 -7.32
C THR A 147 -14.10 21.87 -5.96
N ILE A 148 -13.34 21.76 -4.88
CA ILE A 148 -13.86 21.66 -3.52
C ILE A 148 -14.13 23.06 -2.95
N SER A 149 -13.26 24.03 -3.20
CA SER A 149 -13.44 25.41 -2.73
C SER A 149 -14.53 26.21 -3.46
N ALA A 150 -15.02 25.71 -4.58
CA ALA A 150 -16.02 26.38 -5.43
C ALA A 150 -17.47 25.88 -5.21
N GLY A 151 -17.70 25.00 -4.25
CA GLY A 151 -19.03 24.52 -3.85
C GLY A 151 -19.28 24.84 -2.39
#